data_AF-A0A3N4K309-F1
#
_entry.id   AF-A0A3N4K309-F1
#
_cell.length_a   1.000
_cell.length_b   1.000
_cell.length_c   1.000
_cell.angle_alpha   90.00
_cell.angle_beta   90.00
_cell.angle_gamma   90.00
#
_symmetry.space_group_name_H-M   'P 1'
#
loop_
_entity.id
_entity.type
_entity.pdbx_description
1 polymer ?
#
loop_
_entity_poly.entity_id
_entity_poly.type
_entity_poly.pdbx_seq_one_letter_code
_entity_poly.pdbx_strand_id
1 'polypeptide(L)'
;MIVGDLKIWFGIFIHMGITSIPALQDYWKHDSLHPAHPITAYMPLNKFQQIKCYLHTAAIDIPKTTEGRRRLWYGKVDLILDQLYSSSQALHLPSPNVSIDEAMIRCIGHSQDTYKMPNKPIKLGFKFHCLVNHVYI
;
A
#
# COMPACT_ATOMS: atom_id res chain seq x y z
N MET A 1 0.83 3.26 -19.20
CA MET A 1 1.71 2.41 -18.37
C MET A 1 1.61 0.99 -18.89
N ILE A 2 2.72 0.37 -19.31
CA ILE A 2 2.72 -1.02 -19.76
C ILE A 2 2.70 -1.92 -18.52
N VAL A 3 1.94 -3.03 -18.54
CA VAL A 3 1.83 -3.95 -17.40
C VAL A 3 3.21 -4.42 -16.89
N GLY A 4 4.18 -4.62 -17.78
CA GLY A 4 5.55 -4.97 -17.43
C GLY A 4 6.25 -3.94 -16.56
N ASP A 5 6.05 -2.64 -16.83
CA ASP A 5 6.62 -1.57 -16.00
C ASP A 5 6.07 -1.60 -14.58
N LEU A 6 4.76 -1.85 -14.43
CA LEU A 6 4.13 -1.92 -13.13
C LEU A 6 4.63 -3.13 -12.32
N LYS A 7 4.87 -4.27 -12.97
CA LYS A 7 5.50 -5.44 -12.33
C LYS A 7 6.91 -5.13 -11.82
N ILE A 8 7.74 -4.47 -12.63
CA ILE A 8 9.08 -4.04 -12.21
C ILE A 8 8.97 -3.06 -11.04
N TRP A 9 8.05 -2.10 -11.11
CA TRP A 9 7.82 -1.13 -10.05
C TRP A 9 7.45 -1.80 -8.71
N PHE A 10 6.53 -2.78 -8.73
CA PHE A 10 6.20 -3.57 -7.55
C PHE A 10 7.38 -4.42 -7.07
N GLY A 11 8.17 -5.00 -7.97
CA GLY A 11 9.38 -5.74 -7.61
C GLY A 11 10.38 -4.88 -6.84
N ILE A 12 10.62 -3.66 -7.32
CA ILE A 12 11.45 -2.67 -6.62
C ILE A 12 10.82 -2.30 -5.27
N PHE A 13 9.51 -2.05 -5.22
CA PHE A 13 8.81 -1.69 -3.99
C PHE A 13 8.90 -2.80 -2.91
N ILE A 14 8.77 -4.06 -3.30
CA ILE A 14 8.94 -5.23 -2.41
C ILE A 14 10.38 -5.30 -1.92
N HIS A 15 11.37 -5.14 -2.80
CA HIS A 15 12.78 -5.11 -2.44
C HIS A 15 13.08 -4.02 -1.40
N MET A 16 12.51 -2.82 -1.56
CA MET A 16 12.64 -1.73 -0.57
C MET A 16 12.03 -2.07 0.80
N GLY A 17 10.99 -2.91 0.83
CA GLY A 17 10.42 -3.42 2.07
C GLY A 17 11.36 -4.36 2.82
N ILE A 18 12.21 -5.09 2.09
CA ILE A 18 13.19 -6.02 2.66
C ILE A 18 14.46 -5.28 3.07
N THR A 19 15.00 -4.42 2.21
CA THR A 19 16.27 -3.70 2.44
C THR A 19 16.00 -2.23 2.76
N SER A 20 15.23 -1.96 3.81
CA SER A 20 14.81 -0.59 4.14
C SER A 20 16.02 0.33 4.41
N ILE A 21 16.17 1.37 3.59
CA ILE A 21 17.14 2.45 3.79
C ILE A 21 16.43 3.81 3.92
N PRO A 22 17.09 4.84 4.49
CA PRO A 22 16.41 6.08 4.89
C PRO A 22 15.77 6.88 3.75
N ALA A 23 16.45 7.01 2.61
CA ALA A 23 15.95 7.80 1.49
C ALA A 23 15.72 6.97 0.22
N LEU A 24 14.64 7.26 -0.48
CA LEU A 24 14.28 6.58 -1.73
C LEU A 24 15.37 6.68 -2.81
N GLN A 25 16.04 7.84 -2.90
CA GLN A 25 17.05 8.07 -3.93
C GLN A 25 18.31 7.24 -3.69
N ASP A 26 18.57 6.82 -2.45
CA ASP A 26 19.76 6.08 -2.08
C ASP A 26 19.82 4.70 -2.75
N TYR A 27 18.67 4.13 -3.12
CA TYR A 27 18.60 2.87 -3.86
C TYR A 27 19.20 2.95 -5.28
N TRP A 28 19.32 4.17 -5.84
CA TRP A 28 19.89 4.43 -7.16
C TRP A 28 21.29 5.05 -7.10
N LYS A 29 21.90 5.14 -5.92
CA LYS A 29 23.28 5.63 -5.78
C LYS A 29 24.26 4.49 -6.05
N HIS A 30 25.36 4.84 -6.71
CA HIS A 30 26.46 3.94 -7.06
C HIS A 30 27.79 4.48 -6.51
N ASP A 31 27.80 4.84 -5.23
CA ASP A 31 29.00 5.32 -4.53
C ASP A 31 29.46 4.30 -3.47
N SER A 32 30.60 4.55 -2.83
CA SER A 32 31.17 3.65 -1.82
C SER A 32 30.40 3.61 -0.49
N LEU A 33 29.47 4.53 -0.27
CA LEU A 33 28.71 4.67 0.98
C LEU A 33 27.36 3.96 0.91
N HIS A 34 26.86 3.64 -0.28
CA HIS A 34 25.57 2.99 -0.47
C HIS A 34 25.74 1.56 -1.01
N PRO A 35 25.00 0.58 -0.48
CA PRO A 35 25.02 -0.77 -1.03
C PRO A 35 24.47 -0.79 -2.45
N ALA A 36 25.01 -1.67 -3.29
CA ALA A 36 24.47 -1.87 -4.63
C ALA A 36 23.09 -2.54 -4.55
N HIS A 37 22.14 -2.00 -5.31
CA HIS A 37 20.79 -2.56 -5.44
C HIS A 37 20.52 -2.95 -6.90
N PRO A 38 20.90 -4.17 -7.33
CA PRO A 38 20.78 -4.56 -8.74
C PRO A 38 19.37 -4.42 -9.34
N ILE A 39 18.33 -4.51 -8.50
CA ILE A 39 16.94 -4.36 -8.94
C ILE A 39 16.62 -2.96 -9.48
N THR A 40 17.38 -1.92 -9.09
CA THR A 40 17.17 -0.56 -9.58
C THR A 40 17.66 -0.36 -11.01
N ALA A 41 18.45 -1.30 -11.56
CA ALA A 41 18.84 -1.30 -12.97
C ALA A 41 17.65 -1.51 -13.92
N TYR A 42 16.56 -2.14 -13.45
CA TYR A 42 15.38 -2.42 -14.28
C TYR A 42 14.43 -1.22 -14.44
N MET A 43 14.58 -0.17 -13.62
CA MET A 43 13.78 1.05 -13.74
C MET A 43 14.54 2.26 -13.21
N PRO A 44 14.72 3.32 -14.01
CA PRO A 44 15.39 4.53 -13.52
C PRO A 44 14.53 5.26 -12.47
N LEU A 45 15.19 5.97 -11.55
CA LEU A 45 14.54 6.66 -10.42
C LEU A 45 13.40 7.59 -10.86
N ASN A 46 13.61 8.34 -11.94
CA ASN A 46 12.62 9.27 -12.48
C ASN A 46 11.31 8.54 -12.86
N LYS A 47 11.41 7.39 -13.54
CA LYS A 47 10.26 6.57 -13.94
C LYS A 47 9.57 5.98 -12.71
N PHE A 48 10.35 5.49 -11.74
CA PHE A 48 9.80 4.99 -10.48
C PHE A 48 8.99 6.06 -9.73
N GLN A 49 9.55 7.28 -9.62
CA GLN A 49 8.90 8.42 -8.99
C GLN A 49 7.66 8.88 -9.76
N GLN A 50 7.70 8.91 -11.10
CA GLN A 50 6.53 9.22 -11.92
C GLN A 50 5.40 8.23 -11.66
N ILE A 51 5.66 6.92 -11.69
CA ILE A 51 4.63 5.92 -11.38
C ILE A 51 4.08 6.14 -9.97
N LYS A 52 4.95 6.36 -8.98
CA LYS A 52 4.53 6.64 -7.59
C LYS A 52 3.60 7.86 -7.48
N CYS A 53 3.83 8.91 -8.27
CA CYS A 53 3.03 10.14 -8.23
C CYS A 53 1.70 10.03 -9.00
N TYR A 54 1.66 9.25 -10.08
CA TYR A 54 0.52 9.20 -11.00
C TYR A 54 -0.24 7.87 -10.99
N LEU A 55 0.05 6.97 -10.04
CA LEU A 55 -0.69 5.73 -9.90
C LEU A 55 -2.12 6.00 -9.40
N HIS A 56 -3.09 5.74 -10.28
CA HIS A 56 -4.52 5.84 -9.99
C HIS A 56 -5.20 4.49 -10.20
N THR A 57 -6.04 4.12 -9.25
CA THR A 57 -6.65 2.78 -9.14
C THR A 57 -8.14 2.80 -9.41
N ALA A 58 -8.74 3.99 -9.48
CA ALA A 58 -10.12 4.21 -9.86
C ALA A 58 -10.20 5.43 -10.78
N ALA A 59 -11.23 5.48 -11.64
CA ALA A 59 -11.48 6.62 -12.51
C ALA A 59 -11.72 7.90 -11.69
N ILE A 60 -11.31 9.05 -12.22
CA ILE A 60 -11.54 10.35 -11.59
C ILE A 60 -13.05 10.66 -11.55
N ASP A 61 -13.79 10.15 -12.53
CA ASP A 61 -15.19 10.48 -12.82
C ASP A 61 -16.20 9.49 -12.22
N ILE A 62 -15.89 8.82 -11.10
CA ILE A 62 -16.91 8.05 -10.38
C ILE A 62 -18.05 9.04 -10.07
N PRO A 63 -19.27 8.86 -10.65
CA PRO A 63 -20.37 9.78 -10.44
C PRO A 63 -20.59 9.92 -8.94
N LYS A 64 -20.82 11.14 -8.47
CA LYS A 64 -21.32 11.37 -7.11
C LYS A 64 -22.56 10.49 -6.99
N THR A 65 -22.45 9.36 -6.30
CA THR A 65 -23.53 8.36 -6.24
C THR A 65 -24.80 9.07 -5.82
N THR A 66 -25.81 9.01 -6.68
CA THR A 66 -27.07 9.77 -6.59
C THR A 66 -27.96 9.35 -5.43
N GLU A 67 -27.50 8.46 -4.55
CA GLU A 67 -28.30 7.93 -3.45
C GLU A 67 -27.44 7.75 -2.20
N GLY A 68 -27.43 8.76 -1.32
CA GLY A 68 -27.23 8.65 0.14
C GLY A 68 -25.95 8.02 0.71
N ARG A 69 -25.15 7.26 -0.05
CA ARG A 69 -23.87 6.70 0.39
C ARG A 69 -22.85 7.82 0.35
N ARG A 70 -22.52 8.32 1.54
CA ARG A 70 -21.32 9.15 1.78
C ARG A 70 -20.18 8.52 0.99
N ARG A 71 -19.51 9.29 0.12
CA ARG A 71 -18.33 8.83 -0.62
C ARG A 71 -17.37 8.22 0.39
N LEU A 72 -17.21 6.90 0.35
CA LEU A 72 -16.29 6.19 1.23
C LEU A 72 -14.90 6.76 0.99
N TRP A 73 -14.18 7.11 2.05
CA TRP A 73 -12.86 7.73 1.92
C TRP A 73 -11.86 6.85 1.17
N TYR A 74 -12.07 5.53 1.23
CA TYR A 74 -11.31 4.51 0.52
C TYR A 74 -11.84 4.21 -0.89
N GLY A 75 -12.86 4.90 -1.39
CA GLY A 75 -13.46 4.61 -2.70
C GLY A 75 -12.48 4.68 -3.89
N LYS A 76 -11.33 5.34 -3.73
CA LYS A 76 -10.25 5.32 -4.73
C LYS A 76 -9.55 3.97 -4.83
N VAL A 77 -9.48 3.21 -3.74
CA VAL A 77 -8.77 1.91 -3.67
C VAL A 77 -9.73 0.71 -3.64
N ASP A 78 -11.04 0.96 -3.67
CA ASP A 78 -12.09 -0.06 -3.55
C ASP A 78 -11.91 -1.22 -4.53
N LEU A 79 -11.64 -0.91 -5.80
CA LEU A 79 -11.40 -1.92 -6.84
C LEU A 79 -10.24 -2.88 -6.51
N ILE A 80 -9.20 -2.38 -5.83
CA ILE A 80 -8.08 -3.21 -5.39
C ILE A 80 -8.47 -4.01 -4.15
N LEU A 81 -9.19 -3.41 -3.21
CA LEU A 81 -9.65 -4.09 -2.00
C LEU A 81 -10.59 -5.24 -2.34
N ASP A 82 -11.54 -5.05 -3.25
CA ASP A 82 -12.46 -6.09 -3.71
C ASP A 82 -11.73 -7.28 -4.32
N GLN A 83 -10.73 -7.00 -5.17
CA GLN A 83 -9.91 -8.06 -5.76
C GLN A 83 -9.06 -8.76 -4.69
N LEU A 84 -8.53 -8.02 -3.72
CA LEU A 84 -7.74 -8.58 -2.62
C LEU A 84 -8.61 -9.49 -1.76
N TYR A 85 -9.80 -9.05 -1.33
CA TYR A 85 -10.73 -9.85 -0.54
C TYR A 85 -11.15 -11.12 -1.28
N SER A 86 -11.52 -11.00 -2.56
CA SER A 86 -11.90 -12.15 -3.38
C SER A 86 -10.76 -13.16 -3.51
N SER A 87 -9.52 -12.68 -3.69
CA SER A 87 -8.35 -13.54 -3.81
C SER A 87 -8.00 -14.21 -2.48
N SER A 88 -8.03 -13.48 -1.37
CA SER A 88 -7.74 -14.02 -0.04
C SER A 88 -8.76 -15.09 0.37
N GLN A 89 -10.06 -14.86 0.14
CA GLN A 89 -11.11 -15.83 0.43
C GLN A 89 -11.01 -17.10 -0.44
N ALA A 90 -10.58 -16.96 -1.69
CA ALA A 90 -10.37 -18.11 -2.57
C ALA A 90 -9.13 -18.93 -2.19
N LEU A 91 -8.10 -18.29 -1.63
CA LEU A 91 -6.81 -18.93 -1.31
C LEU A 91 -6.72 -19.45 0.13
N HIS A 92 -7.54 -18.95 1.05
CA HIS A 92 -7.46 -19.34 2.46
C HIS A 92 -8.84 -19.54 3.08
N LEU A 93 -9.05 -20.73 3.65
CA LEU A 93 -10.17 -21.01 4.54
C LEU A 93 -9.73 -20.73 5.99
N PRO A 94 -10.35 -19.77 6.71
CA PRO A 94 -9.99 -19.48 8.09
C PRO A 94 -10.26 -20.69 9.01
N SER A 95 -9.48 -20.80 10.07
CA SER A 95 -9.76 -21.77 11.14
C SER A 95 -11.01 -21.36 11.93
N PRO A 96 -11.62 -22.26 12.73
CA PRO A 96 -12.73 -21.88 13.60
C PRO A 96 -12.38 -20.81 14.64
N ASN A 97 -11.10 -20.69 14.98
CA ASN A 97 -10.61 -19.75 15.99
C ASN A 97 -9.93 -18.57 15.30
N VAL A 98 -10.72 -17.52 15.05
CA VAL A 98 -10.26 -16.26 14.49
C VAL A 98 -10.35 -15.13 15.51
N SER A 99 -9.44 -14.18 15.39
CA SER A 99 -9.44 -12.95 16.18
C SER A 99 -9.67 -11.76 15.27
N ILE A 100 -10.37 -10.74 15.77
CA ILE A 100 -10.47 -9.44 15.11
C ILE A 100 -9.63 -8.46 15.90
N ASP A 101 -8.70 -7.77 15.24
CA ASP A 101 -7.85 -6.76 15.88
C ASP A 101 -7.71 -5.51 15.00
N GLU A 102 -7.26 -4.43 15.63
CA GLU A 102 -7.05 -3.13 15.02
C GLU A 102 -5.60 -2.96 14.55
N ALA A 103 -5.41 -2.80 13.24
CA ALA A 103 -4.13 -2.43 12.66
C ALA A 103 -4.05 -0.93 12.39
N MET A 104 -2.87 -0.35 12.60
CA MET A 104 -2.59 1.06 12.30
C MET A 104 -1.52 1.15 11.22
N ILE A 105 -1.79 1.88 10.15
CA ILE A 105 -0.80 2.23 9.12
C ILE A 105 -0.49 3.71 9.25
N ARG A 106 0.79 4.04 9.49
CA ARG A 106 1.23 5.42 9.65
C ARG A 106 0.88 6.24 8.40
N CYS A 107 0.17 7.34 8.60
CA CYS A 107 -0.11 8.33 7.57
C CYS A 107 -0.09 9.72 8.22
N ILE A 108 0.71 10.62 7.66
CA ILE A 108 0.87 12.01 8.14
C ILE A 108 0.20 12.99 7.15
N GLY A 109 -0.50 12.47 6.13
CA GLY A 109 -1.21 13.28 5.15
C GLY A 109 -2.47 13.94 5.70
N HIS A 110 -3.00 14.92 4.96
CA HIS A 110 -4.22 15.66 5.33
C HIS A 110 -5.51 14.92 4.98
N SER A 111 -5.61 13.63 5.30
CA SER A 111 -6.87 12.90 5.15
C SER A 111 -7.76 13.12 6.38
N GLN A 112 -9.05 13.37 6.15
CA GLN A 112 -10.05 13.51 7.21
C GLN A 112 -10.23 12.21 8.02
N ASP A 113 -9.84 11.07 7.44
CA ASP A 113 -10.01 9.73 7.99
C ASP A 113 -8.77 9.24 8.74
N THR A 114 -7.88 10.16 9.08
CA THR A 114 -6.70 9.88 9.90
C THR A 114 -7.09 9.81 11.37
N TYR A 115 -6.75 8.71 12.03
CA TYR A 115 -7.02 8.49 13.45
C TYR A 115 -5.78 8.81 14.30
N LYS A 116 -6.02 9.41 15.47
CA LYS A 116 -5.01 9.64 16.50
C LYS A 116 -5.16 8.63 17.63
N MET A 117 -4.14 7.80 17.84
CA MET A 117 -4.10 6.73 18.85
C MET A 117 -2.89 6.93 19.76
N PRO A 118 -2.97 7.76 20.82
CA PRO A 118 -1.81 8.20 21.59
C PRO A 118 -1.04 7.05 22.28
N ASN A 119 -1.74 5.96 22.60
CA ASN A 119 -1.20 4.80 23.31
C ASN A 119 -0.67 3.69 22.39
N LYS A 120 -0.69 3.88 21.06
CA LYS A 120 -0.15 2.93 20.09
C LYS A 120 1.23 3.41 19.59
N PRO A 121 2.14 2.50 19.19
CA PRO A 121 3.42 2.86 18.59
C PRO A 121 3.28 3.81 17.38
N ILE A 122 2.22 3.61 16.59
CA ILE A 122 1.79 4.51 15.52
C ILE A 122 0.69 5.41 16.08
N LYS A 123 1.07 6.65 16.40
CA LYS A 123 0.17 7.63 17.03
C LYS A 123 -0.82 8.28 16.08
N LEU A 124 -0.51 8.30 14.79
CA LEU A 124 -1.29 8.97 13.75
C LEU A 124 -1.26 8.15 12.46
N GLY A 125 -2.42 7.85 11.90
CA GLY A 125 -2.50 7.12 10.65
C GLY A 125 -3.90 6.59 10.32
N PHE A 126 -3.98 5.73 9.32
CA PHE A 126 -5.20 5.02 8.99
C PHE A 126 -5.38 3.83 9.93
N LYS A 127 -6.62 3.65 10.41
CA LYS A 127 -7.02 2.53 11.26
C LYS A 127 -7.79 1.51 10.41
N PHE A 128 -7.42 0.24 10.55
CA PHE A 128 -8.06 -0.88 9.89
C PHE A 128 -8.46 -1.93 10.91
N HIS A 129 -9.52 -2.67 10.60
CA HIS A 129 -9.87 -3.89 11.32
C HIS A 129 -9.41 -5.07 10.47
N CYS A 130 -8.65 -5.97 11.08
CA CYS A 130 -8.08 -7.15 10.43
C CYS A 130 -8.65 -8.40 11.09
N LEU A 131 -8.99 -9.39 10.26
CA LEU A 131 -9.30 -10.74 10.72
C LEU A 131 -7.99 -11.52 10.73
N VAL A 132 -7.60 -12.07 11.87
CA VAL A 132 -6.31 -12.74 12.04
C VAL A 132 -6.54 -14.18 12.46
N ASN A 133 -5.91 -15.10 11.74
CA ASN A 133 -5.93 -16.53 12.00
C ASN A 133 -4.49 -17.03 12.19
N HIS A 134 -4.00 -17.07 13.44
CA HIS A 134 -2.68 -17.56 13.94
C HIS A 134 -1.39 -17.16 13.19
N VAL A 135 -1.35 -17.26 11.85
CA VAL A 135 -0.23 -16.94 10.95
C VAL A 135 -0.69 -16.10 9.73
N TYR A 136 -1.99 -15.94 9.51
CA TYR A 136 -2.56 -15.24 8.34
C TYR A 136 -3.39 -14.02 8.76
N ILE A 137 -3.25 -12.93 8.01
CA ILE A 137 -4.02 -11.68 8.10
C ILE A 137 -4.80 -11.50 6.80
#